data_AF-A0A8J7XVE7-F1
#
_entry.id   AF-A0A8J7XVE7-F1
#
_cell.length_a   1.000
_cell.length_b   1.000
_cell.length_c   1.000
_cell.angle_alpha   90.00
_cell.angle_beta   90.00
_cell.angle_gamma   90.00
#
_symmetry.space_group_name_H-M   'P 1'
#
loop_
_entity.id
_entity.type
_entity.pdbx_description
1 polymer ?
#
loop_
_entity_poly.entity_id
_entity_poly.type
_entity_poly.pdbx_seq_one_letter_code
_entity_poly.pdbx_strand_id
1 'polypeptide(L)'
;MATPEEIIAKIDEYLEGKITEEEAARWAASELDKTELRGIRHDALQDLILLTEFELARTTREELEYDKYVLSKYDWTERELIGEDALPREALWMAYEPGDRIVTVKILRKSPKERILTFQVRTWEGEVLSSHEIFIDVFESCTKLSLEDIDSLKRYIEKHPKDALPVITEELRVRCIDSMYPFLLRFYFWAYDPDLSFDYSMQVFSPREKWKKVD
;
A
#
# COMPACT_ATOMS: atom_id res chain seq x y z
N MET A 1 10.73 17.88 -5.93
CA MET A 1 9.52 17.07 -6.10
C MET A 1 9.13 17.27 -7.54
N ALA A 2 9.25 16.20 -8.32
CA ALA A 2 8.80 16.21 -9.70
C ALA A 2 7.28 16.38 -9.77
N THR A 3 6.84 17.09 -10.79
CA THR A 3 5.45 17.17 -11.23
C THR A 3 5.05 15.89 -11.99
N PRO A 4 3.75 15.59 -12.13
CA PRO A 4 3.30 14.48 -12.96
C PRO A 4 3.87 14.53 -14.38
N GLU A 5 3.94 15.71 -14.98
CA GLU A 5 4.47 15.91 -16.33
C GLU A 5 5.97 15.60 -16.43
N GLU A 6 6.76 15.96 -15.43
CA GLU A 6 8.19 15.63 -15.38
C GLU A 6 8.43 14.13 -15.22
N ILE A 7 7.59 13.45 -14.42
CA ILE A 7 7.65 11.99 -14.25
C ILE A 7 7.27 11.31 -15.58
N ILE A 8 6.15 11.70 -16.20
CA ILE A 8 5.72 11.18 -17.50
C ILE A 8 6.81 11.35 -18.55
N ALA A 9 7.41 12.55 -18.64
CA ALA A 9 8.49 12.82 -19.59
C ALA A 9 9.70 11.92 -19.36
N LYS A 10 10.04 11.62 -18.09
CA LYS A 10 11.14 10.71 -17.78
C LYS A 10 10.83 9.27 -18.18
N ILE A 11 9.59 8.84 -17.94
CA ILE A 11 9.11 7.52 -18.38
C ILE A 11 9.22 7.42 -19.91
N ASP A 12 8.76 8.44 -20.65
CA ASP A 12 8.86 8.48 -22.11
C ASP A 12 10.32 8.41 -22.61
N GLU A 13 11.22 9.18 -22.00
CA GLU A 13 12.65 9.11 -22.33
C GLU A 13 13.21 7.68 -22.17
N TYR A 14 12.82 6.97 -21.11
CA TYR A 14 13.23 5.58 -20.91
C TYR A 14 12.58 4.64 -21.94
N LEU A 15 11.26 4.71 -22.11
CA LEU A 15 10.51 3.80 -23.00
C LEU A 15 10.88 3.95 -24.48
N GLU A 16 11.36 5.12 -24.88
CA GLU A 16 11.89 5.43 -26.21
C GLU A 16 13.38 5.10 -26.36
N GLY A 17 14.06 4.66 -25.29
CA GLY A 17 15.48 4.31 -25.30
C GLY A 17 16.43 5.50 -25.37
N LYS A 18 15.99 6.69 -24.96
CA LYS A 18 16.83 7.91 -24.90
C LYS A 18 17.75 7.91 -23.67
N ILE A 19 17.35 7.22 -22.61
CA ILE A 19 18.11 7.04 -21.37
C ILE A 19 18.13 5.57 -20.96
N THR A 20 19.13 5.17 -20.18
CA THR A 20 19.22 3.79 -19.65
C THR A 20 18.35 3.58 -18.41
N GLU A 21 18.17 2.33 -18.02
CA GLU A 21 17.50 1.93 -16.76
C GLU A 21 18.17 2.60 -15.55
N GLU A 22 19.51 2.62 -15.51
CA GLU A 22 20.26 3.25 -14.42
C GLU A 22 20.16 4.77 -14.40
N GLU A 23 19.98 5.41 -15.56
CA GLU A 23 19.74 6.85 -15.64
C GLU A 23 18.35 7.21 -15.14
N ALA A 24 17.33 6.45 -15.54
CA ALA A 24 15.96 6.61 -15.08
C ALA A 24 15.84 6.38 -13.56
N ALA A 25 16.39 5.27 -13.06
CA ALA A 25 16.36 4.92 -11.63
C ALA A 25 17.10 5.93 -10.76
N ARG A 26 18.28 6.42 -11.19
CA ARG A 26 19.02 7.46 -10.44
C ARG A 26 18.26 8.78 -10.39
N TRP A 27 17.64 9.18 -11.48
CA TRP A 27 16.80 10.38 -11.49
C TRP A 27 15.62 10.21 -10.53
N ALA A 28 14.92 9.07 -10.63
CA ALA A 28 13.74 8.80 -9.81
C ALA A 28 14.07 8.77 -8.32
N ALA A 29 15.18 8.13 -7.92
CA ALA A 29 15.67 8.14 -6.54
C ALA A 29 15.94 9.58 -6.03
N SER A 30 16.46 10.46 -6.90
CA SER A 30 16.72 11.85 -6.54
C SER A 30 15.46 12.70 -6.33
N GLU A 31 14.32 12.30 -6.90
CA GLU A 31 13.03 12.97 -6.72
C GLU A 31 12.15 12.30 -5.67
N LEU A 32 12.31 11.00 -5.43
CA LEU A 32 11.54 10.24 -4.44
C LEU A 32 11.70 10.85 -3.04
N ASP A 33 12.93 11.20 -2.64
CA ASP A 33 13.23 11.82 -1.34
C ASP A 33 12.57 13.20 -1.14
N LYS A 34 12.17 13.86 -2.23
CA LYS A 34 11.51 15.17 -2.22
C LYS A 34 9.99 15.04 -2.32
N THR A 35 9.48 13.85 -2.61
CA THR A 35 8.07 13.56 -2.83
C THR A 35 7.45 13.08 -1.52
N GLU A 36 6.16 13.34 -1.31
CA GLU A 36 5.47 12.78 -0.15
C GLU A 36 5.62 11.26 -0.14
N LEU A 37 5.70 10.68 1.07
CA LEU A 37 5.99 9.26 1.26
C LEU A 37 4.96 8.30 0.62
N ARG A 38 3.82 8.83 0.18
CA ARG A 38 2.71 8.08 -0.43
C ARG A 38 2.00 8.96 -1.45
N GLY A 39 1.48 8.32 -2.49
CA GLY A 39 0.70 8.97 -3.56
C GLY A 39 1.22 8.57 -4.93
N ILE A 40 0.43 8.89 -5.95
CA ILE A 40 0.62 8.41 -7.34
C ILE A 40 2.02 8.71 -7.86
N ARG A 41 2.58 9.89 -7.52
CA ARG A 41 3.93 10.28 -7.91
C ARG A 41 5.02 9.44 -7.24
N HIS A 42 4.86 9.17 -5.95
CA HIS A 42 5.82 8.37 -5.19
C HIS A 42 5.89 6.96 -5.76
N ASP A 43 4.72 6.39 -6.06
CA ASP A 43 4.57 5.03 -6.56
C ASP A 43 5.23 4.90 -7.95
N ALA A 44 4.94 5.81 -8.89
CA ALA A 44 5.59 5.83 -10.21
C ALA A 44 7.12 6.06 -10.16
N LEU A 45 7.60 6.88 -9.21
CA LEU A 45 9.03 7.06 -8.98
C LEU A 45 9.68 5.79 -8.42
N GLN A 46 8.96 5.05 -7.57
CA GLN A 46 9.43 3.78 -7.04
C GLN A 46 9.55 2.73 -8.16
N ASP A 47 8.58 2.64 -9.07
CA ASP A 47 8.62 1.71 -10.20
C ASP A 47 9.78 2.00 -11.16
N LEU A 48 10.08 3.29 -11.40
CA LEU A 48 11.29 3.70 -12.13
C LEU A 48 12.61 3.27 -11.45
N ILE A 49 12.66 3.24 -10.11
CA ILE A 49 13.85 2.77 -9.38
C ILE A 49 14.01 1.25 -9.53
N LEU A 50 12.89 0.52 -9.47
CA LEU A 50 12.86 -0.93 -9.57
C LEU A 50 13.24 -1.47 -10.95
N LEU A 51 13.33 -0.61 -11.98
CA LEU A 51 13.91 -0.97 -13.29
C LEU A 51 15.29 -1.64 -13.17
N THR A 52 16.07 -1.27 -12.16
CA THR A 52 17.42 -1.80 -11.95
C THR A 52 17.47 -3.08 -11.10
N GLU A 53 16.32 -3.57 -10.61
CA GLU A 53 16.22 -4.80 -9.82
C GLU A 53 15.85 -5.99 -10.73
N PHE A 54 16.83 -6.89 -10.90
CA PHE A 54 16.93 -7.92 -11.96
C PHE A 54 15.80 -9.00 -12.01
N GLU A 55 14.83 -8.98 -11.10
CA GLU A 55 13.73 -9.95 -11.03
C GLU A 55 12.35 -9.39 -11.44
N LEU A 56 12.20 -8.08 -11.66
CA LEU A 56 10.92 -7.42 -11.99
C LEU A 56 10.89 -6.73 -13.37
N ALA A 57 12.02 -6.66 -14.09
CA ALA A 57 12.18 -5.84 -15.29
C ALA A 57 11.35 -6.26 -16.55
N ARG A 58 10.55 -7.34 -16.50
CA ARG A 58 9.65 -7.71 -17.61
C ARG A 58 8.20 -7.25 -17.46
N THR A 59 7.77 -6.83 -16.27
CA THR A 59 6.44 -6.24 -16.01
C THR A 59 6.46 -4.71 -16.07
N THR A 60 7.65 -4.09 -16.01
CA THR A 60 7.82 -2.64 -15.88
C THR A 60 7.36 -1.80 -17.07
N ARG A 61 7.33 -2.30 -18.31
CA ARG A 61 6.86 -1.46 -19.44
C ARG A 61 5.36 -1.20 -19.40
N GLU A 62 4.56 -2.21 -19.11
CA GLU A 62 3.11 -2.07 -19.00
C GLU A 62 2.74 -1.26 -17.74
N GLU A 63 3.46 -1.49 -16.64
CA GLU A 63 3.36 -0.69 -15.41
C GLU A 63 3.71 0.79 -15.66
N LEU A 64 4.78 1.09 -16.38
CA LEU A 64 5.17 2.48 -16.68
C LEU A 64 4.21 3.19 -17.65
N GLU A 65 3.67 2.50 -18.65
CA GLU A 65 2.60 3.05 -19.49
C GLU A 65 1.32 3.27 -18.67
N TYR A 66 1.08 2.43 -17.67
CA TYR A 66 -0.02 2.57 -16.72
C TYR A 66 0.19 3.79 -15.81
N ASP A 67 1.37 3.97 -15.23
CA ASP A 67 1.72 5.13 -14.40
C ASP A 67 1.51 6.43 -15.16
N LYS A 68 1.92 6.47 -16.43
CA LYS A 68 1.67 7.63 -17.30
C LYS A 68 0.18 7.94 -17.44
N TYR A 69 -0.65 6.91 -17.63
CA TYR A 69 -2.09 7.09 -17.73
C TYR A 69 -2.65 7.70 -16.44
N VAL A 70 -2.32 7.13 -15.28
CA VAL A 70 -2.81 7.61 -13.98
C VAL A 70 -2.33 9.03 -13.70
N LEU A 71 -1.03 9.31 -13.87
CA LEU A 71 -0.44 10.64 -13.68
C LEU A 71 -1.04 11.70 -14.61
N SER A 72 -1.49 11.32 -15.81
CA SER A 72 -2.15 12.25 -16.75
C SER A 72 -3.57 12.65 -16.34
N LYS A 73 -4.18 11.92 -15.40
CA LYS A 73 -5.57 12.09 -14.96
C LYS A 73 -5.68 12.57 -13.53
N TYR A 74 -4.74 12.14 -12.69
CA TYR A 74 -4.83 12.20 -11.24
C TYR A 74 -3.50 12.62 -10.65
N ASP A 75 -3.56 13.42 -9.60
CA ASP A 75 -2.37 13.94 -8.92
C ASP A 75 -2.56 13.95 -7.40
N TRP A 76 -3.13 12.87 -6.89
CA TRP A 76 -3.55 12.82 -5.50
C TRP A 76 -2.34 12.65 -4.58
N THR A 77 -2.27 13.53 -3.58
CA THR A 77 -1.39 13.41 -2.41
C THR A 77 -1.87 12.32 -1.46
N GLU A 78 -1.00 11.92 -0.51
CA GLU A 78 -1.39 11.01 0.58
C GLU A 78 -2.64 11.55 1.30
N ARG A 79 -2.63 12.85 1.62
CA ARG A 79 -3.71 13.49 2.36
C ARG A 79 -5.02 13.49 1.60
N GLU A 80 -5.00 13.66 0.28
CA GLU A 80 -6.20 13.62 -0.54
C GLU A 80 -6.76 12.20 -0.66
N LEU A 81 -5.90 11.19 -0.85
CA LEU A 81 -6.33 9.78 -0.96
C LEU A 81 -6.89 9.26 0.36
N ILE A 82 -6.20 9.61 1.44
CA ILE A 82 -6.39 8.98 2.74
C ILE A 82 -7.33 9.79 3.63
N GLY A 83 -7.40 11.10 3.42
CA GLY A 83 -8.04 12.05 4.33
C GLY A 83 -7.25 12.26 5.62
N GLU A 84 -7.73 13.18 6.46
CA GLU A 84 -7.26 13.31 7.84
C GLU A 84 -7.89 12.24 8.72
N ASP A 85 -7.07 11.49 9.46
CA ASP A 85 -7.57 10.55 10.46
C ASP A 85 -7.81 11.27 11.79
N ALA A 86 -8.98 11.06 12.38
CA ALA A 86 -9.32 11.61 13.71
C ALA A 86 -8.53 10.95 14.86
N LEU A 87 -7.80 9.86 14.59
CA LEU A 87 -7.08 9.05 15.56
C LEU A 87 -5.67 8.69 15.05
N PRO A 88 -4.70 8.43 15.94
CA PRO A 88 -3.36 7.99 15.54
C PRO A 88 -3.38 6.71 14.70
N ARG A 89 -2.70 6.73 13.56
CA ARG A 89 -2.58 5.58 12.64
C ARG A 89 -1.45 4.65 13.09
N GLU A 90 -1.74 3.37 13.29
CA GLU A 90 -0.72 2.36 13.58
C GLU A 90 -0.22 1.64 12.33
N ALA A 91 -1.09 1.50 11.32
CA ALA A 91 -0.78 0.88 10.04
C ALA A 91 -1.70 1.41 8.94
N LEU A 92 -1.19 1.39 7.71
CA LEU A 92 -1.87 1.78 6.48
C LEU A 92 -1.46 0.80 5.39
N TRP A 93 -2.43 0.35 4.61
CA TRP A 93 -2.22 -0.25 3.31
C TRP A 93 -3.22 0.36 2.31
N MET A 94 -2.77 0.51 1.08
CA MET A 94 -3.58 0.96 -0.03
C MET A 94 -3.28 0.11 -1.25
N ALA A 95 -4.31 -0.14 -2.05
CA ALA A 95 -4.21 -0.70 -3.39
C ALA A 95 -5.20 0.01 -4.29
N TYR A 96 -4.94 0.01 -5.59
CA TYR A 96 -5.82 0.66 -6.56
C TYR A 96 -5.88 -0.15 -7.84
N GLU A 97 -7.08 -0.20 -8.41
CA GLU A 97 -7.39 -0.83 -9.68
C GLU A 97 -7.38 0.29 -10.74
N PRO A 98 -6.59 0.12 -11.81
CA PRO A 98 -6.51 1.05 -12.93
C PRO A 98 -7.85 1.63 -13.38
N GLY A 99 -8.08 2.92 -13.10
CA GLY A 99 -9.27 3.63 -13.57
C GLY A 99 -10.62 3.16 -12.99
N ASP A 100 -10.62 2.27 -12.00
CA ASP A 100 -11.84 1.78 -11.36
C ASP A 100 -11.94 2.27 -9.92
N ARG A 101 -11.08 1.76 -9.03
CA ARG A 101 -11.23 1.98 -7.58
C ARG A 101 -9.94 1.98 -6.79
N ILE A 102 -9.99 2.63 -5.65
CA ILE A 102 -8.91 2.72 -4.66
C ILE A 102 -9.42 2.08 -3.38
N VAL A 103 -8.71 1.07 -2.89
CA VAL A 103 -8.93 0.38 -1.62
C VAL A 103 -7.93 0.90 -0.60
N THR A 104 -8.42 1.34 0.55
CA THR A 104 -7.59 1.73 1.69
C THR A 104 -7.96 0.88 2.90
N VAL A 105 -6.96 0.31 3.58
CA VAL A 105 -7.12 -0.43 4.84
C VAL A 105 -6.21 0.21 5.89
N LYS A 106 -6.75 0.56 7.06
CA LYS A 106 -6.00 1.22 8.14
C LYS A 106 -6.27 0.57 9.48
N ILE A 107 -5.32 0.72 10.38
CA ILE A 107 -5.54 0.47 11.81
C ILE A 107 -5.31 1.76 12.56
N LEU A 108 -6.35 2.21 13.25
CA LEU A 108 -6.36 3.40 14.08
C LEU A 108 -6.35 3.02 15.57
N ARG A 109 -5.59 3.77 16.37
CA ARG A 109 -5.49 3.60 17.82
C ARG A 109 -6.47 4.53 18.52
N LYS A 110 -7.55 3.99 19.09
CA LYS A 110 -8.52 4.77 19.87
C LYS A 110 -8.11 4.91 21.34
N SER A 111 -7.59 3.84 21.93
CA SER A 111 -7.04 3.83 23.30
C SER A 111 -6.00 2.71 23.47
N PRO A 112 -5.24 2.63 24.58
CA PRO A 112 -4.32 1.52 24.82
C PRO A 112 -4.96 0.13 24.69
N LYS A 113 -6.28 0.03 24.92
CA LYS A 113 -7.05 -1.22 24.87
C LYS A 113 -7.96 -1.34 23.65
N GLU A 114 -7.94 -0.38 22.75
CA GLU A 114 -8.90 -0.34 21.64
C GLU A 114 -8.23 0.09 20.33
N ARG A 115 -8.48 -0.69 19.28
CA ARG A 115 -8.15 -0.40 17.89
C ARG A 115 -9.42 -0.32 17.06
N ILE A 116 -9.31 0.37 15.93
CA ILE A 116 -10.31 0.34 14.87
C ILE A 116 -9.60 -0.10 13.60
N LEU A 117 -10.02 -1.23 13.03
CA LEU A 117 -9.66 -1.62 11.67
C LEU A 117 -10.68 -0.96 10.75
N THR A 118 -10.22 -0.08 9.87
CA THR A 118 -11.07 0.56 8.87
C THR A 118 -10.67 0.10 7.49
N PHE A 119 -11.65 -0.03 6.61
CA PHE A 119 -11.37 -0.11 5.19
C PHE A 119 -12.40 0.66 4.38
N GLN A 120 -11.96 1.13 3.23
CA GLN A 120 -12.75 1.98 2.35
C GLN A 120 -12.41 1.70 0.91
N VAL A 121 -13.43 1.69 0.06
CA VAL A 121 -13.28 1.62 -1.40
C VAL A 121 -13.83 2.91 -1.98
N ARG A 122 -13.06 3.55 -2.85
CA ARG A 122 -13.41 4.80 -3.53
C ARG A 122 -13.19 4.72 -5.02
N THR A 123 -13.81 5.59 -5.81
CA THR A 123 -13.38 5.83 -7.19
C THR A 123 -12.17 6.78 -7.22
N TRP A 124 -11.54 6.91 -8.38
CA TRP A 124 -10.44 7.87 -8.60
C TRP A 124 -10.89 9.34 -8.58
N GLU A 125 -12.20 9.62 -8.70
CA GLU A 125 -12.80 10.94 -8.52
C GLU A 125 -13.14 11.23 -7.05
N GLY A 126 -12.91 10.27 -6.15
CA GLY A 126 -13.11 10.43 -4.71
C GLY A 126 -14.47 10.00 -4.18
N GLU A 127 -15.34 9.45 -5.03
CA GLU A 127 -16.63 8.92 -4.58
C GLU A 127 -16.40 7.70 -3.68
N VAL A 128 -17.02 7.67 -2.49
CA VAL A 128 -16.91 6.52 -1.57
C VAL A 128 -17.93 5.46 -1.96
N LEU A 129 -17.44 4.33 -2.49
CA LEU A 129 -18.26 3.20 -2.89
C LEU A 129 -18.64 2.31 -1.69
N SER A 130 -17.71 2.13 -0.74
CA SER A 130 -18.00 1.42 0.52
C SER A 130 -17.05 1.85 1.63
N SER A 131 -17.50 1.77 2.88
CA SER A 131 -16.71 2.09 4.06
C SER A 131 -17.18 1.28 5.26
N HIS A 132 -16.23 0.72 5.99
CA HIS A 132 -16.51 -0.16 7.11
C HIS A 132 -15.50 0.06 8.24
N GLU A 133 -15.98 -0.11 9.47
CA GLU A 133 -15.18 0.00 10.68
C GLU A 133 -15.44 -1.22 11.58
N ILE A 134 -14.35 -1.77 12.14
CA ILE A 134 -14.39 -2.90 13.05
C ILE A 134 -13.64 -2.52 14.32
N PHE A 135 -14.36 -2.53 15.44
CA PHE A 135 -13.81 -2.26 16.76
C PHE A 135 -13.14 -3.52 17.32
N ILE A 136 -11.90 -3.36 17.79
CA ILE A 136 -11.06 -4.47 18.23
C ILE A 136 -10.54 -4.14 19.64
N ASP A 137 -10.99 -4.93 20.62
CA ASP A 137 -10.45 -4.91 21.98
C ASP A 137 -9.07 -5.58 21.99
N VAL A 138 -8.03 -4.83 22.33
CA VAL A 138 -6.65 -5.33 22.35
C VAL A 138 -6.17 -5.65 23.75
N PHE A 139 -5.30 -6.66 23.84
CA PHE A 139 -4.62 -6.99 25.08
C PHE A 139 -3.44 -6.03 25.31
N GLU A 140 -3.18 -5.68 26.57
CA GLU A 140 -2.10 -4.75 26.95
C GLU A 140 -0.73 -5.26 26.52
N SER A 141 -0.51 -6.58 26.60
CA SER A 141 0.67 -7.24 26.04
C SER A 141 0.34 -7.85 24.68
N CYS A 142 1.16 -7.51 23.68
CA CYS A 142 1.08 -8.10 22.35
C CYS A 142 2.15 -9.15 22.16
N THR A 143 1.84 -10.18 21.38
CA THR A 143 2.79 -11.24 21.01
C THR A 143 3.21 -11.06 19.56
N LYS A 144 4.50 -11.20 19.25
CA LYS A 144 4.97 -11.20 17.85
C LYS A 144 4.77 -12.59 17.24
N LEU A 145 4.39 -12.63 15.97
CA LEU A 145 4.39 -13.85 15.17
C LEU A 145 5.79 -14.11 14.61
N SER A 146 6.19 -15.38 14.56
CA SER A 146 7.35 -15.79 13.77
C SER A 146 7.00 -15.78 12.28
N LEU A 147 8.01 -15.89 11.41
CA LEU A 147 7.77 -16.02 9.95
C LEU A 147 6.97 -17.29 9.63
N GLU A 148 7.25 -18.39 10.31
CA GLU A 148 6.52 -19.65 10.13
C GLU A 148 5.05 -19.52 10.52
N ASP A 149 4.75 -18.81 11.62
CA ASP A 149 3.38 -18.54 12.03
C ASP A 149 2.65 -17.67 11.00
N ILE A 150 3.32 -16.66 10.46
CA ILE A 150 2.78 -15.78 9.41
C ILE A 150 2.42 -16.64 8.18
N ASP A 151 3.33 -17.48 7.71
CA ASP A 151 3.12 -18.33 6.53
C ASP A 151 2.07 -19.41 6.75
N SER A 152 1.98 -19.95 7.96
CA SER A 152 0.94 -20.91 8.36
C SER A 152 -0.44 -20.27 8.33
N LEU A 153 -0.58 -19.09 8.95
CA LEU A 153 -1.84 -18.36 9.03
C LEU A 153 -2.31 -17.87 7.66
N LYS A 154 -1.40 -17.37 6.83
CA LYS A 154 -1.70 -17.01 5.42
C LYS A 154 -2.28 -18.19 4.66
N ARG A 155 -1.60 -19.34 4.69
CA ARG A 155 -2.06 -20.57 4.01
C ARG A 155 -3.41 -21.06 4.54
N TYR A 156 -3.70 -20.87 5.82
CA TYR A 156 -5.01 -21.19 6.38
C TYR A 156 -6.08 -20.28 5.80
N ILE A 157 -5.89 -18.96 5.84
CA ILE A 157 -6.86 -17.98 5.32
C ILE A 157 -7.13 -18.20 3.82
N GLU A 158 -6.08 -18.46 3.02
CA GLU A 158 -6.22 -18.74 1.59
C GLU A 158 -7.05 -19.99 1.30
N LYS A 159 -7.00 -21.01 2.18
CA LYS A 159 -7.83 -22.21 2.07
C LYS A 159 -9.24 -22.04 2.65
N HIS A 160 -9.40 -21.07 3.54
CA HIS A 160 -10.62 -20.82 4.30
C HIS A 160 -11.01 -19.33 4.28
N PRO A 161 -11.31 -18.75 3.10
CA PRO A 161 -11.53 -17.30 2.97
C PRO A 161 -12.70 -16.79 3.80
N LYS A 162 -13.73 -17.63 4.04
CA LYS A 162 -14.86 -17.29 4.92
C LYS A 162 -14.45 -17.03 6.37
N ASP A 163 -13.31 -17.59 6.79
CA ASP A 163 -12.77 -17.43 8.14
C ASP A 163 -11.79 -16.25 8.22
N ALA A 164 -11.45 -15.61 7.09
CA ALA A 164 -10.45 -14.53 7.03
C ALA A 164 -10.76 -13.39 8.00
N LEU A 165 -11.99 -12.87 7.95
CA LEU A 165 -12.42 -11.75 8.78
C LEU A 165 -12.32 -12.09 10.28
N PRO A 166 -13.00 -13.13 10.81
CA PRO A 166 -12.93 -13.44 12.24
C PRO A 166 -11.51 -13.76 12.69
N VAL A 167 -10.72 -14.50 11.89
CA VAL A 167 -9.35 -14.87 12.25
C VAL A 167 -8.42 -13.66 12.32
N ILE A 168 -8.42 -12.80 11.29
CA ILE A 168 -7.57 -11.60 11.29
C ILE A 168 -7.97 -10.66 12.42
N THR A 169 -9.26 -10.50 12.69
CA THR A 169 -9.71 -9.67 13.82
C THR A 169 -9.24 -10.22 15.16
N GLU A 170 -9.29 -11.53 15.38
CA GLU A 170 -8.81 -12.14 16.63
C GLU A 170 -7.29 -11.99 16.78
N GLU A 171 -6.52 -12.23 15.72
CA GLU A 171 -5.06 -12.03 15.75
C GLU A 171 -4.70 -10.56 16.02
N LEU A 172 -5.47 -9.59 15.49
CA LEU A 172 -5.27 -8.17 15.77
C LEU A 172 -5.49 -7.78 17.25
N ARG A 173 -6.22 -8.60 18.03
CA ARG A 173 -6.42 -8.37 19.47
C ARG A 173 -5.16 -8.68 20.27
N VAL A 174 -4.44 -9.73 19.88
CA VAL A 174 -3.35 -10.32 20.68
C VAL A 174 -1.96 -10.11 20.08
N ARG A 175 -1.87 -9.78 18.79
CA ARG A 175 -0.60 -9.63 18.09
C ARG A 175 -0.13 -8.19 18.01
N CYS A 176 1.19 -8.05 17.95
CA CYS A 176 1.83 -6.78 17.68
C CYS A 176 1.55 -6.37 16.23
N ILE A 177 1.26 -5.09 16.00
CA ILE A 177 0.85 -4.58 14.68
C ILE A 177 1.88 -4.88 13.58
N ASP A 178 3.16 -4.84 13.94
CA ASP A 178 4.28 -5.10 13.05
C ASP A 178 4.18 -6.52 12.42
N SER A 179 3.71 -7.50 13.20
CA SER A 179 3.47 -8.88 12.74
C SER A 179 2.18 -9.04 11.94
N MET A 180 1.25 -8.10 12.06
CA MET A 180 -0.06 -8.14 11.39
C MET A 180 -0.06 -7.41 10.04
N TYR A 181 0.99 -6.65 9.76
CA TYR A 181 1.13 -5.90 8.52
C TYR A 181 0.97 -6.76 7.26
N PRO A 182 1.55 -7.97 7.14
CA PRO A 182 1.34 -8.82 5.96
C PRO A 182 -0.12 -9.21 5.70
N PHE A 183 -0.95 -9.21 6.75
CA PHE A 183 -2.37 -9.53 6.61
C PHE A 183 -3.20 -8.32 6.21
N LEU A 184 -2.79 -7.11 6.61
CA LEU A 184 -3.39 -5.86 6.12
C LEU A 184 -3.24 -5.73 4.60
N LEU A 185 -2.10 -6.14 4.05
CA LEU A 185 -1.81 -6.09 2.61
C LEU A 185 -2.78 -6.90 1.75
N ARG A 186 -3.47 -7.88 2.34
CA ARG A 186 -4.40 -8.77 1.62
C ARG A 186 -5.79 -8.82 2.25
N PHE A 187 -6.04 -8.00 3.27
CA PHE A 187 -7.24 -8.07 4.09
C PHE A 187 -8.50 -7.94 3.25
N TYR A 188 -8.55 -6.91 2.39
CA TYR A 188 -9.71 -6.64 1.55
C TYR A 188 -10.03 -7.83 0.64
N PHE A 189 -9.02 -8.43 0.01
CA PHE A 189 -9.19 -9.58 -0.87
C PHE A 189 -9.70 -10.79 -0.11
N TRP A 190 -9.04 -11.18 0.98
CA TRP A 190 -9.45 -12.38 1.70
C TRP A 190 -10.84 -12.28 2.32
N ALA A 191 -11.23 -11.09 2.80
CA ALA A 191 -12.46 -10.92 3.56
C ALA A 191 -13.66 -10.44 2.72
N TYR A 192 -13.43 -9.66 1.65
CA TYR A 192 -14.51 -8.93 0.97
C TYR A 192 -14.55 -9.16 -0.53
N ASP A 193 -13.42 -9.45 -1.18
CA ASP A 193 -13.40 -9.69 -2.62
C ASP A 193 -12.32 -10.73 -3.02
N PRO A 194 -12.54 -12.02 -2.70
CA PRO A 194 -11.53 -13.07 -2.89
C PRO A 194 -11.32 -13.45 -4.35
N ASP A 195 -12.26 -13.06 -5.22
CA ASP A 195 -12.20 -13.31 -6.65
C ASP A 195 -11.45 -12.20 -7.41
N LEU A 196 -11.15 -11.07 -6.76
CA LEU A 196 -10.31 -10.01 -7.31
C LEU A 196 -8.82 -10.37 -7.23
N SER A 197 -8.18 -10.42 -8.39
CA SER A 197 -6.72 -10.41 -8.51
C SER A 197 -6.26 -8.99 -8.83
N PHE A 198 -5.70 -8.29 -7.84
CA PHE A 198 -4.92 -7.09 -8.14
C PHE A 198 -3.52 -7.51 -8.57
N ASP A 199 -2.98 -6.83 -9.57
CA ASP A 199 -1.56 -6.94 -9.86
C ASP A 199 -0.77 -6.24 -8.74
N TYR A 200 0.23 -6.93 -8.19
CA TYR A 200 0.89 -6.54 -6.96
C TYR A 200 2.15 -5.72 -7.27
N SER A 201 2.05 -4.41 -7.52
CA SER A 201 3.26 -3.59 -7.65
C SER A 201 3.77 -2.98 -6.34
N MET A 202 3.06 -3.03 -5.20
CA MET A 202 3.53 -2.35 -3.98
C MET A 202 3.38 -3.11 -2.66
N GLN A 203 4.39 -3.92 -2.31
CA GLN A 203 4.71 -4.18 -0.92
C GLN A 203 5.50 -2.99 -0.36
N VAL A 204 4.88 -2.17 0.48
CA VAL A 204 5.63 -1.15 1.24
C VAL A 204 5.55 -1.45 2.71
N PHE A 205 6.69 -1.71 3.33
CA PHE A 205 6.91 -1.98 4.75
C PHE A 205 6.15 -1.05 5.71
N SER A 206 5.89 -1.56 6.92
CA SER A 206 5.34 -0.81 8.05
C SER A 206 6.11 0.51 8.27
N PRO A 207 5.44 1.68 8.33
CA PRO A 207 6.07 2.97 8.58
C PRO A 207 6.90 3.04 9.88
N ARG A 208 6.74 2.09 10.80
CA ARG A 208 7.40 2.10 12.13
C ARG A 208 8.92 2.01 12.08
N GLU A 209 9.53 1.61 10.96
CA GLU A 209 11.00 1.62 10.83
C GLU A 209 11.55 3.01 10.45
N LYS A 210 10.79 3.84 9.72
CA LYS A 210 11.22 5.23 9.40
C LYS A 210 10.93 6.22 10.52
N TRP A 211 9.92 5.98 11.36
CA TRP A 211 9.54 6.89 12.46
C TRP A 211 10.46 6.78 13.69
N LYS A 212 11.42 5.85 13.68
CA LYS A 212 12.44 5.66 14.75
C LYS A 212 13.77 6.35 14.48
N LYS A 213 13.90 7.12 13.39
CA LYS A 213 15.05 8.00 13.18
C LYS A 213 14.64 9.46 13.32
N VAL A 214 14.19 9.80 14.52
CA VAL A 214 14.30 11.15 15.05
C VAL A 214 14.97 10.98 16.40
N ASP A 215 16.30 10.97 16.37
CA ASP A 215 17.22 11.39 17.42
C ASP A 215 18.54 11.82 16.75
#